data_AF-A0A1F8SBV7-F1
#
_entry.id   AF-A0A1F8SBV7-F1
#
_cell.length_a   1.000
_cell.length_b   1.000
_cell.length_c   1.000
_cell.angle_alpha   90.00
_cell.angle_beta   90.00
_cell.angle_gamma   90.00
#
_symmetry.space_group_name_H-M   'P 1'
#
loop_
_entity.id
_entity.type
_entity.pdbx_description
1 polymer ?
#
loop_
_entity_poly.entity_id
_entity_poly.type
_entity_poly.pdbx_seq_one_letter_code
_entity_poly.pdbx_strand_id
1 'polypeptide(L)'
;MQATLQTLTTRPRLHTALVGIPEFKSADALGFPLARRGVTTWAPGTPEFRVVMQLVIVCDPLFEEVAGLRCGGAAEGAWLGAQDRPWHLIDRFDAGPRRVLSVYAIGDEQ
;
A
#
# COMPACT_ATOMS: atom_id res chain seq x y z
N MET A 1 8.19 43.30 -14.93
CA MET A 1 7.65 42.29 -13.99
C MET A 1 6.99 41.19 -14.81
N GLN A 2 7.69 40.07 -15.03
CA GLN A 2 7.12 38.90 -15.73
C GLN A 2 6.68 37.89 -14.68
N ALA A 3 5.38 37.56 -14.68
CA ALA A 3 4.81 36.51 -13.84
C ALA A 3 5.08 35.16 -14.51
N THR A 4 5.94 34.36 -13.89
CA THR A 4 6.18 32.97 -14.29
C THR A 4 4.97 32.13 -13.90
N LEU A 5 4.17 31.72 -14.88
CA LEU A 5 3.17 30.66 -14.70
C LEU A 5 3.91 29.38 -14.33
N GLN A 6 3.79 28.94 -13.08
CA GLN A 6 4.17 27.58 -12.70
C GLN A 6 3.13 26.63 -13.29
N THR A 7 3.54 25.89 -14.31
CA THR A 7 2.79 24.74 -14.83
C THR A 7 2.52 23.79 -13.67
N LEU A 8 1.25 23.64 -13.30
CA LEU A 8 0.78 22.59 -12.40
C LEU A 8 1.16 21.25 -13.04
N THR A 9 2.28 20.67 -12.62
CA THR A 9 2.65 19.31 -13.02
C THR A 9 1.59 18.40 -12.41
N THR A 10 0.66 17.91 -13.23
CA THR A 10 -0.28 16.86 -12.85
C THR A 10 0.55 15.68 -12.38
N ARG A 11 0.63 15.46 -11.06
CA ARG A 11 1.30 14.26 -10.54
C ARG A 11 0.61 13.06 -11.19
N PRO A 12 1.36 12.08 -11.74
CA PRO A 12 0.75 10.87 -12.25
C PRO A 12 -0.14 10.28 -11.16
N ARG A 13 -1.38 9.93 -11.51
CA ARG A 13 -2.29 9.26 -10.58
C ARG A 13 -1.69 7.89 -10.31
N LEU A 14 -1.02 7.75 -9.17
CA LEU A 14 -0.50 6.46 -8.73
C LEU A 14 -1.67 5.55 -8.40
N HIS A 15 -1.83 4.59 -9.29
CA HIS A 15 -2.64 3.41 -9.19
C HIS A 15 -2.29 2.65 -7.90
N THR A 16 -3.08 2.83 -6.83
CA THR A 16 -2.75 2.39 -5.47
C THR A 16 -3.67 1.26 -5.01
N ALA A 17 -3.13 0.23 -4.35
CA ALA A 17 -3.92 -0.77 -3.64
C ALA A 17 -3.71 -0.68 -2.13
N LEU A 18 -4.77 -1.03 -1.39
CA LEU A 18 -4.73 -1.16 0.07
C LEU A 18 -5.03 -2.60 0.45
N VAL A 19 -4.22 -3.15 1.36
CA VAL A 19 -4.33 -4.54 1.83
C VAL A 19 -4.25 -4.55 3.34
N GLY A 20 -5.13 -5.32 3.98
CA GLY A 20 -5.05 -5.60 5.40
C GLY A 20 -4.50 -6.99 5.66
N ILE A 21 -3.65 -7.11 6.67
CA ILE A 21 -3.23 -8.39 7.23
C ILE A 21 -3.63 -8.42 8.72
N PRO A 22 -4.39 -9.43 9.15
CA PRO A 22 -4.99 -10.53 8.37
C PRO A 22 -6.11 -10.06 7.41
N GLU A 23 -6.50 -10.88 6.43
CA GLU A 23 -7.41 -10.50 5.33
C GLU A 23 -8.80 -10.00 5.79
N PHE A 24 -9.29 -10.48 6.93
CA PHE A 24 -10.57 -10.05 7.49
C PHE A 24 -10.52 -8.61 8.02
N LYS A 25 -9.32 -8.07 8.26
CA LYS A 25 -9.14 -6.68 8.69
C LYS A 25 -9.11 -5.79 7.46
N SER A 26 -10.08 -4.89 7.34
CA SER A 26 -10.07 -3.92 6.25
C SER A 26 -8.94 -2.89 6.42
N ALA A 27 -8.42 -2.42 5.29
CA ALA A 27 -7.48 -1.31 5.22
C ALA A 27 -8.19 0.05 5.06
N ASP A 28 -9.51 0.12 5.26
CA ASP A 28 -10.34 1.31 5.01
C ASP A 28 -9.96 2.51 5.88
N ALA A 29 -9.31 2.26 7.02
CA ALA A 29 -8.74 3.30 7.86
C ALA A 29 -7.77 4.23 7.08
N LEU A 30 -7.14 3.71 6.01
CA LEU A 30 -6.36 4.52 5.07
C LEU A 30 -7.14 4.94 3.83
N GLY A 31 -8.21 4.22 3.46
CA GLY A 31 -9.05 4.53 2.30
C GLY A 31 -9.63 5.94 2.35
N PHE A 32 -10.25 6.33 3.48
CA PHE A 32 -10.84 7.67 3.63
C PHE A 32 -9.82 8.82 3.49
N PRO A 33 -8.69 8.86 4.23
CA PRO A 33 -7.72 9.95 4.08
C PRO A 33 -7.06 9.98 2.70
N LEU A 34 -6.90 8.84 2.03
CA LEU A 34 -6.38 8.78 0.65
C LEU A 34 -7.40 9.32 -0.36
N ALA A 35 -8.68 8.94 -0.24
CA ALA A 35 -9.76 9.47 -1.07
C ALA A 35 -9.89 11.00 -0.92
N ARG A 36 -9.76 11.52 0.31
CA ARG A 36 -9.71 12.97 0.60
C ARG A 36 -8.57 13.70 -0.11
N ARG A 37 -7.50 13.00 -0.48
CA ARG A 37 -6.36 13.52 -1.26
C ARG A 37 -6.46 13.21 -2.76
N GLY A 38 -7.59 12.67 -3.22
CA GLY A 38 -7.83 12.35 -4.62
C GLY A 38 -7.14 11.07 -5.11
N VAL A 39 -6.69 10.20 -4.19
CA VAL A 39 -6.12 8.89 -4.53
C VAL A 39 -7.25 7.87 -4.65
N THR A 40 -7.33 7.22 -5.80
CA THR A 40 -8.18 6.04 -5.99
C THR A 40 -7.44 4.81 -5.48
N THR A 41 -8.09 4.04 -4.61
CA THR A 41 -7.55 2.78 -4.08
C THR A 41 -8.33 1.60 -4.63
N TRP A 42 -7.64 0.51 -4.97
CA TRP A 42 -8.28 -0.74 -5.35
C TRP A 42 -7.96 -1.86 -4.38
N ALA A 43 -8.87 -2.83 -4.32
CA ALA A 43 -8.70 -4.03 -3.52
C ALA A 43 -7.93 -5.11 -4.29
N PRO A 44 -7.21 -6.00 -3.60
CA PRO A 44 -6.73 -7.25 -4.20
C PRO A 44 -7.88 -8.06 -4.81
N GLY A 45 -7.59 -8.82 -5.85
CA GLY A 45 -8.55 -9.71 -6.51
C GLY A 45 -9.51 -9.02 -7.49
N THR A 46 -9.51 -7.70 -7.61
CA THR A 46 -10.28 -6.99 -8.64
C THR A 46 -9.50 -6.90 -9.95
N PRO A 47 -10.15 -6.78 -11.13
CA PRO A 47 -9.46 -6.61 -12.41
C PRO A 47 -8.48 -5.42 -12.43
N GLU A 48 -8.83 -4.33 -11.73
CA GLU A 48 -8.02 -3.11 -11.62
C GLU A 48 -6.71 -3.35 -10.87
N PHE A 49 -6.64 -4.40 -10.03
CA PHE A 49 -5.41 -4.72 -9.30
C PHE A 49 -4.22 -4.94 -10.23
N ARG A 50 -4.45 -5.43 -11.46
CA ARG A 50 -3.42 -5.69 -12.49
C ARG A 50 -2.65 -4.43 -12.90
N VAL A 51 -3.25 -3.24 -12.77
CA VAL A 51 -2.61 -1.97 -13.14
C VAL A 51 -2.11 -1.17 -11.94
N VAL A 52 -2.20 -1.71 -10.72
CA VAL A 52 -1.65 -1.11 -9.49
C VAL A 52 -0.14 -0.98 -9.61
N MET A 53 0.40 0.19 -9.33
CA MET A 53 1.84 0.46 -9.31
C MET A 53 2.37 0.70 -7.90
N GLN A 54 1.48 0.98 -6.94
CA GLN A 54 1.82 1.17 -5.53
C GLN A 54 0.91 0.32 -4.65
N LEU A 55 1.48 -0.40 -3.70
CA LEU A 55 0.76 -1.27 -2.78
C LEU A 55 1.06 -0.83 -1.35
N VAL A 56 0.03 -0.65 -0.54
CA VAL A 56 0.16 -0.39 0.90
C VAL A 56 -0.44 -1.55 1.67
N ILE A 57 0.39 -2.22 2.45
CA ILE A 57 -0.03 -3.29 3.36
C ILE A 57 -0.12 -2.72 4.78
N VAL A 58 -1.28 -2.95 5.41
CA VAL A 58 -1.59 -2.60 6.80
C VAL A 58 -1.61 -3.89 7.61
N CYS A 59 -0.54 -4.16 8.34
CA CYS A 59 -0.47 -5.31 9.24
C CYS A 59 -0.85 -4.91 10.67
N ASP A 60 -1.68 -5.73 11.35
CA ASP A 60 -2.05 -5.52 12.75
C ASP A 60 -1.26 -6.44 13.69
N PRO A 61 -0.31 -5.90 14.48
CA PRO A 61 0.44 -6.69 15.45
C PRO A 61 -0.43 -7.45 16.46
N LEU A 62 -1.66 -6.99 16.74
CA LEU A 62 -2.56 -7.68 17.67
C LEU A 62 -3.01 -9.06 17.15
N PHE A 63 -2.92 -9.28 15.84
CA PHE A 63 -3.37 -10.50 15.19
C PHE A 63 -2.22 -11.35 14.62
N GLU A 64 -0.97 -11.14 15.05
CA GLU A 64 0.16 -11.97 14.58
C GLU A 64 -0.05 -13.46 14.85
N GLU A 65 -0.65 -13.82 15.98
CA GLU A 65 -1.00 -15.21 16.30
C GLU A 65 -2.02 -15.80 15.32
N VAL A 66 -2.98 -14.99 14.87
CA VAL A 66 -4.00 -15.42 13.89
C VAL A 66 -3.44 -15.44 12.47
N ALA A 67 -2.56 -14.50 12.14
CA ALA A 67 -1.87 -14.42 10.86
C ALA A 67 -0.76 -15.49 10.72
N GLY A 68 -0.29 -16.06 11.83
CA GLY A 68 0.78 -17.04 11.89
C GLY A 68 2.18 -16.47 11.61
N LEU A 69 2.29 -15.16 11.34
CA LEU A 69 3.52 -14.48 10.97
C LEU A 69 3.55 -13.08 11.60
N ARG A 70 4.76 -12.62 11.90
CA ARG A 70 4.98 -11.29 12.49
C ARG A 70 4.82 -10.19 11.44
N CYS A 71 4.23 -9.08 11.85
CA CYS A 71 4.17 -7.86 11.06
C CYS A 71 5.58 -7.26 10.89
N GLY A 72 5.73 -6.41 9.88
CA GLY A 72 6.99 -5.72 9.63
C GLY A 72 8.00 -6.57 8.86
N GLY A 73 7.54 -7.54 8.08
CA GLY A 73 8.37 -8.26 7.12
C GLY A 73 7.81 -9.62 6.73
N ALA A 74 7.63 -10.50 7.72
CA ALA A 74 7.31 -11.89 7.44
C ALA A 74 5.89 -12.06 6.89
N ALA A 75 4.91 -11.44 7.54
CA ALA A 75 3.52 -11.50 7.11
C ALA A 75 3.32 -10.85 5.73
N GLU A 76 3.92 -9.68 5.51
CA GLU A 76 3.88 -8.98 4.23
C GLU A 76 4.59 -9.78 3.13
N GLY A 77 5.76 -10.36 3.44
CA GLY A 77 6.51 -11.19 2.50
C GLY A 77 5.73 -12.42 2.05
N ALA A 78 5.03 -13.09 2.97
CA ALA A 78 4.16 -14.22 2.63
C ALA A 78 3.01 -13.79 1.71
N TRP A 79 2.37 -12.65 2.00
CA TRP A 79 1.32 -12.12 1.15
C TRP A 79 1.82 -11.75 -0.26
N LEU A 80 3.00 -11.13 -0.33
CA LEU A 80 3.67 -10.76 -1.60
C LEU A 80 4.11 -11.98 -2.40
N GLY A 81 4.59 -13.04 -1.75
CA GLY A 81 4.97 -14.29 -2.41
C GLY A 81 3.80 -15.01 -3.08
N ALA A 82 2.56 -14.70 -2.67
CA ALA A 82 1.35 -15.16 -3.37
C ALA A 82 0.98 -14.28 -4.57
N GLN A 83 1.65 -13.15 -4.79
CA GLN A 83 1.44 -12.27 -5.94
C GLN A 83 2.50 -12.54 -7.01
N ASP A 84 2.07 -12.69 -8.25
CA ASP A 84 2.97 -12.88 -9.41
C ASP A 84 3.48 -11.52 -9.94
N ARG A 85 4.10 -10.72 -9.06
CA ARG A 85 4.58 -9.36 -9.39
C ARG A 85 5.84 -8.97 -8.58
N PRO A 86 6.80 -8.26 -9.19
CA PRO A 86 8.02 -7.81 -8.51
C PRO A 86 7.74 -6.56 -7.66
N TRP A 87 7.32 -6.78 -6.42
CA TRP A 87 7.09 -5.69 -5.46
C TRP A 87 8.38 -5.36 -4.69
N HIS A 88 8.79 -4.10 -4.74
CA HIS A 88 9.94 -3.59 -3.99
C HIS A 88 9.46 -2.75 -2.81
N LEU A 89 10.03 -3.01 -1.63
CA LEU A 89 9.75 -2.23 -0.43
C LEU A 89 10.33 -0.82 -0.60
N ILE A 90 9.47 0.19 -0.50
CA ILE A 90 9.84 1.61 -0.55
C ILE A 90 10.02 2.16 0.86
N ASP A 91 9.09 1.82 1.77
CA ASP A 91 9.12 2.31 3.14
C ASP A 91 8.36 1.37 4.07
N ARG A 92 8.73 1.40 5.36
CA ARG A 92 8.04 0.67 6.43
C ARG A 92 8.14 1.44 7.74
N PHE A 93 7.00 1.60 8.41
CA PHE A 93 6.94 2.30 9.69
C PHE A 93 5.76 1.88 10.56
N ASP A 94 5.92 2.09 11.86
CA ASP A 94 4.86 1.93 12.85
C ASP A 94 3.91 3.14 12.81
N ALA A 95 2.69 2.92 12.32
CA ALA A 95 1.63 3.93 12.26
C ALA A 95 0.69 3.86 13.49
N GLY A 96 1.26 3.46 14.63
CA GLY A 96 0.59 3.30 15.92
C GLY A 96 0.48 1.84 16.37
N PRO A 97 -0.09 1.59 17.57
CA PRO A 97 0.02 0.32 18.29
C PRO A 97 -0.64 -0.90 17.61
N ARG A 98 -1.39 -0.70 16.53
CA ARG A 98 -2.16 -1.74 15.82
C ARG A 98 -2.01 -1.68 14.30
N ARG A 99 -0.96 -1.01 13.83
CA ARG A 99 -0.74 -0.70 12.41
C ARG A 99 0.76 -0.59 12.13
N VAL A 100 1.31 -1.61 11.51
CA VAL A 100 2.56 -1.51 10.76
C VAL A 100 2.19 -1.26 9.30
N LEU A 101 2.74 -0.20 8.71
CA LEU A 101 2.53 0.11 7.29
C LEU A 101 3.78 -0.28 6.51
N SER A 102 3.58 -1.02 5.43
CA SER A 102 4.61 -1.30 4.43
C SER A 102 4.15 -0.78 3.08
N VAL A 103 4.96 0.06 2.44
CA VAL A 103 4.68 0.65 1.13
C VAL A 103 5.59 -0.01 0.11
N TYR A 104 4.99 -0.52 -0.97
CA TYR A 104 5.68 -1.16 -2.06
C TYR A 104 5.37 -0.47 -3.39
N ALA A 105 6.31 -0.54 -4.32
CA ALA A 105 6.11 -0.15 -5.70
C ALA A 105 6.61 -1.22 -6.65
N ILE A 106 6.16 -1.16 -7.90
CA ILE A 106 6.71 -1.97 -8.98
C ILE A 106 7.92 -1.23 -9.54
N GLY A 107 9.03 -1.94 -9.62
CA GLY A 107 10.29 -1.48 -10.18
C GLY A 107 11.12 -2.68 -10.63
N ASP A 108 12.24 -2.40 -11.28
CA ASP A 108 13.30 -3.39 -11.44
C ASP A 108 14.16 -3.36 -10.15
N GLU A 109 14.71 -4.50 -9.74
CA GLU A 109 15.73 -4.59 -8.69
C GLU A 109 16.81 -3.53 -8.93
N GLN A 110 17.01 -2.59 -8.00
CA GLN A 110 18.17 -1.70 -8.02
C GLN A 110 19.40 -2.39 -7.44
#